data_AF-A0A931CBZ2-F1
#
_entry.id   AF-A0A931CBZ2-F1
#
_cell.length_a   1.000
_cell.length_b   1.000
_cell.length_c   1.000
_cell.angle_alpha   90.00
_cell.angle_beta   90.00
_cell.angle_gamma   90.00
#
_symmetry.space_group_name_H-M   'P 1'
#
loop_
_entity.id
_entity.type
_entity.pdbx_description
1 polymer ?
#
loop_
_entity_poly.entity_id
_entity_poly.type
_entity_poly.pdbx_seq_one_letter_code
_entity_poly.pdbx_strand_id
1 'polypeptide(L)'
;MDTVERVTTDRGELVLRHRNGHYELISNGVFLMDTRSGDSERAMIREALAAAGPRPRLLIGGLGVGFSLAEAVRSDAAEIVVVEIEPAVVNWHRGVLRPYSAGALDDPRVRVVTADLIAWLETTTDRYDAICLDVDNGPDWIVFAANSRLYAPAGLDLLRARLTPGGVLAIWSAADSPRFAAELDRAVGPTRTVRIPVPRGEPDVVHVASSAIMTTAMTYAEFAAREAAGESPAYEQLATAVSHDARLLARLDTLPAAKRQPNLIFAVVQFLGGPVTDPAAFLEFTAANWSVVEEHIRARATQTNEPARCALLLPVLATLPQPLALLEVGASAGLNLFPDRYAYRYGEHRIGDGEPVLDCTLTGAAPPDRVPEVAWRAGLDLNPLDVTDPADARWLQALIWPEQEHRRARLRAAARVAAADPPHLVRGDLVDDLPALAAQAPAGATLVVFHTSVLYQVPAARRQAFIDLVRGLPAHWIAVENPSVIAHDNLPNPPGETLHNVLSLDGKPLAWARAHGDALTWFG
;
A
#
# COMPACT_ATOMS: atom_id res chain seq x y z
N MET A 1 12.31 -41.95 -25.49
CA MET A 1 12.39 -40.75 -24.61
C MET A 1 13.73 -40.17 -24.95
N ASP A 2 13.73 -39.16 -25.82
CA ASP A 2 14.90 -38.88 -26.62
C ASP A 2 15.32 -37.45 -26.33
N THR A 3 16.59 -37.29 -25.92
CA THR A 3 17.19 -35.95 -25.80
C THR A 3 17.35 -35.44 -27.23
N VAL A 4 16.70 -34.32 -27.53
CA VAL A 4 16.78 -33.66 -28.84
C VAL A 4 18.11 -32.94 -28.94
N GLU A 5 18.43 -32.16 -27.90
CA GLU A 5 19.70 -31.47 -27.79
C GLU A 5 20.05 -31.25 -26.31
N ARG A 6 21.35 -31.28 -26.02
CA ARG A 6 21.94 -30.93 -24.73
C ARG A 6 23.06 -29.94 -25.00
N VAL A 7 23.01 -28.79 -24.35
CA VAL A 7 23.98 -27.70 -24.48
C VAL A 7 24.50 -27.33 -23.10
N THR A 8 25.79 -27.08 -22.97
CA THR A 8 26.38 -26.48 -21.78
C THR A 8 26.63 -25.00 -22.06
N THR A 9 26.08 -24.13 -21.21
CA THR A 9 26.22 -22.67 -21.28
C THR A 9 26.92 -22.16 -20.02
N ASP A 10 27.20 -20.87 -19.96
CA ASP A 10 27.79 -20.23 -18.77
C ASP A 10 26.90 -20.34 -17.52
N ARG A 11 25.61 -20.67 -17.69
CA ARG A 11 24.62 -20.88 -16.62
C ARG A 11 24.32 -22.35 -16.32
N GLY A 12 25.05 -23.27 -16.97
CA GLY A 12 24.98 -24.71 -16.73
C GLY A 12 24.38 -25.50 -17.90
N GLU A 13 23.81 -26.66 -17.61
CA GLU A 13 23.27 -27.56 -18.63
C GLU A 13 21.85 -27.16 -19.02
N LEU A 14 21.60 -27.06 -20.32
CA LEU A 14 20.26 -26.90 -20.89
C LEU A 14 19.95 -28.11 -21.79
N VAL A 15 18.78 -28.70 -21.60
CA VAL A 15 18.34 -29.89 -22.34
C VAL A 15 16.95 -29.65 -22.93
N LEU A 16 16.84 -29.87 -24.23
CA LEU A 16 15.55 -30.05 -24.89
C LEU A 16 15.29 -31.54 -25.06
N ARG A 17 14.20 -32.03 -24.46
CA ARG A 17 13.82 -33.44 -24.49
C ARG A 17 12.48 -33.62 -25.20
N HIS A 18 12.36 -34.65 -26.03
CA HIS A 18 11.08 -35.03 -26.64
C HIS A 18 10.50 -36.26 -25.93
N ARG A 19 9.28 -36.11 -25.42
CA ARG A 19 8.56 -37.15 -24.66
C ARG A 19 7.05 -37.07 -24.92
N ASN A 20 6.46 -38.20 -25.32
CA ASN A 20 5.02 -38.35 -25.55
C ASN A 20 4.43 -37.30 -26.50
N GLY A 21 5.17 -36.89 -27.54
CA GLY A 21 4.70 -35.87 -28.50
C GLY A 21 4.86 -34.42 -28.03
N HIS A 22 5.51 -34.19 -26.88
CA HIS A 22 5.77 -32.86 -26.34
C HIS A 22 7.27 -32.65 -26.14
N TYR A 23 7.69 -31.39 -26.23
CA TYR A 23 9.04 -30.97 -25.88
C TYR A 23 9.06 -30.48 -24.43
N GLU A 24 10.11 -30.83 -23.71
CA GLU A 24 10.36 -30.44 -22.32
C GLU A 24 11.68 -29.68 -22.27
N LEU A 25 11.64 -28.49 -21.68
CA LEU A 25 12.81 -27.64 -21.44
C LEU A 25 13.31 -27.89 -20.01
N ILE A 26 14.58 -28.26 -19.88
CA ILE A 26 15.17 -28.65 -18.60
C ILE A 26 16.49 -27.88 -18.42
N SER A 27 16.66 -27.23 -17.28
CA SER A 27 17.90 -26.53 -16.92
C SER A 27 18.49 -27.11 -15.65
N ASN A 28 19.76 -27.52 -15.69
CA ASN A 28 20.48 -28.13 -14.57
C ASN A 28 19.72 -29.30 -13.91
N GLY A 29 19.00 -30.09 -14.71
CA GLY A 29 18.16 -31.20 -14.24
C GLY A 29 16.79 -30.80 -13.70
N VAL A 30 16.49 -29.51 -13.59
CA VAL A 30 15.19 -28.96 -13.17
C VAL A 30 14.30 -28.78 -14.40
N PHE A 31 13.09 -29.34 -14.34
CA PHE A 31 12.06 -29.09 -15.35
C PHE A 31 11.61 -27.63 -15.27
N LEU A 32 11.70 -26.91 -16.39
CA LEU A 32 11.23 -25.53 -16.47
C LEU A 32 9.80 -25.49 -17.01
N MET A 33 9.60 -25.97 -18.24
CA MET A 33 8.31 -25.94 -18.92
C MET A 33 8.23 -26.99 -20.03
N ASP A 34 7.03 -27.16 -20.61
CA ASP A 34 6.80 -28.05 -21.74
C ASP A 34 5.79 -27.49 -22.75
N THR A 35 5.54 -28.24 -23.82
CA THR A 35 4.60 -27.87 -24.87
C THR A 35 3.20 -28.51 -24.71
N ARG A 36 2.75 -28.86 -23.49
CA ARG A 36 1.44 -29.50 -23.22
C ARG A 36 0.34 -28.47 -23.07
N SER A 37 0.61 -27.38 -22.37
CA SER A 37 -0.29 -26.25 -22.21
C SER A 37 0.52 -24.96 -22.29
N GLY A 38 -0.15 -23.89 -22.72
CA GLY A 38 0.43 -22.55 -22.71
C GLY A 38 -0.61 -21.49 -22.40
N ASP A 39 -1.66 -21.88 -21.66
CA ASP A 39 -2.85 -21.06 -21.49
C ASP A 39 -2.56 -19.81 -20.65
N SER A 40 -1.68 -19.93 -19.64
CA SER A 40 -1.30 -18.83 -18.77
C SER A 40 -0.33 -17.86 -19.47
N GLU A 41 0.62 -18.35 -20.26
CA GLU A 41 1.51 -17.54 -21.11
C GLU A 41 0.72 -16.75 -22.16
N ARG A 42 -0.23 -17.40 -22.82
CA ARG A 42 -1.13 -16.71 -23.76
C ARG A 42 -2.05 -15.72 -23.05
N ALA A 43 -2.54 -16.06 -21.86
CA ALA A 43 -3.35 -15.13 -21.07
C ALA A 43 -2.54 -13.89 -20.69
N MET A 44 -1.30 -14.04 -20.22
CA MET A 44 -0.43 -12.90 -19.90
C MET A 44 -0.36 -11.89 -21.06
N ILE A 45 -0.12 -12.37 -22.27
CA ILE A 45 -0.08 -11.52 -23.45
C ILE A 45 -1.42 -10.85 -23.74
N ARG A 46 -2.53 -11.61 -23.74
CA ARG A 46 -3.87 -11.02 -23.99
C ARG A 46 -4.22 -9.95 -22.96
N GLU A 47 -3.95 -10.21 -21.69
CA GLU A 47 -4.27 -9.31 -20.60
C GLU A 47 -3.43 -8.02 -20.64
N ALA A 48 -2.16 -8.12 -21.02
CA ALA A 48 -1.29 -6.96 -21.21
C ALA A 48 -1.73 -6.12 -22.42
N LEU A 49 -1.98 -6.77 -23.57
CA LEU A 49 -2.36 -6.08 -24.81
C LEU A 49 -3.74 -5.41 -24.68
N ALA A 50 -4.70 -6.07 -24.03
CA ALA A 50 -6.01 -5.49 -23.77
C ALA A 50 -5.93 -4.21 -22.93
N ALA A 51 -4.96 -4.14 -22.01
CA ALA A 51 -4.74 -2.96 -21.17
C ALA A 51 -3.87 -1.88 -21.84
N ALA A 52 -2.95 -2.25 -22.74
CA ALA A 52 -2.04 -1.33 -23.41
C ALA A 52 -2.70 -0.55 -24.56
N GLY A 53 -3.83 -1.03 -25.10
CA GLY A 53 -4.55 -0.37 -26.20
C GLY A 53 -4.03 -0.78 -27.59
N PRO A 54 -4.40 -0.05 -28.66
CA PRO A 54 -4.16 -0.48 -30.03
C PRO A 54 -2.68 -0.36 -30.44
N ARG A 55 -2.21 -1.34 -31.22
CA ARG A 55 -0.86 -1.39 -31.81
C ARG A 55 0.31 -1.12 -30.85
N PRO A 56 0.40 -1.80 -29.70
CA PRO A 56 1.43 -1.53 -28.70
C PRO A 56 2.83 -1.97 -29.17
N ARG A 57 3.87 -1.30 -28.67
CA ARG A 57 5.25 -1.82 -28.65
C ARG A 57 5.40 -2.75 -27.46
N LEU A 58 5.61 -4.03 -27.74
CA LEU A 58 5.64 -5.10 -26.74
C LEU A 58 7.08 -5.56 -26.48
N LEU A 59 7.44 -5.69 -25.20
CA LEU A 59 8.61 -6.42 -24.75
C LEU A 59 8.17 -7.74 -24.09
N ILE A 60 8.79 -8.85 -24.46
CA ILE A 60 8.65 -10.15 -23.81
C ILE A 60 10.00 -10.54 -23.21
N GLY A 61 10.05 -10.74 -21.89
CA GLY A 61 11.19 -11.33 -21.22
C GLY A 61 11.01 -12.85 -21.12
N GLY A 62 11.93 -13.60 -21.72
CA GLY A 62 11.86 -15.07 -21.82
C GLY A 62 11.18 -15.52 -23.11
N LEU A 63 11.80 -16.46 -23.83
CA LEU A 63 11.20 -17.09 -25.02
C LEU A 63 10.55 -18.44 -24.70
N GLY A 64 11.15 -19.21 -23.79
CA GLY A 64 10.61 -20.50 -23.35
C GLY A 64 10.37 -21.47 -24.51
N VAL A 65 9.19 -22.10 -24.54
CA VAL A 65 8.72 -22.89 -25.70
C VAL A 65 7.88 -22.08 -26.70
N GLY A 66 7.79 -20.76 -26.51
CA GLY A 66 7.28 -19.81 -27.51
C GLY A 66 5.80 -19.48 -27.47
N PHE A 67 5.02 -19.91 -26.47
CA PHE A 67 3.58 -19.63 -26.43
C PHE A 67 3.25 -18.14 -26.32
N SER A 68 3.96 -17.39 -25.48
CA SER A 68 3.85 -15.93 -25.37
C SER A 68 4.09 -15.25 -26.72
N LEU A 69 5.19 -15.60 -27.40
CA LEU A 69 5.51 -15.02 -28.70
C LEU A 69 4.48 -15.39 -29.78
N ALA A 70 3.98 -16.63 -29.79
CA ALA A 70 2.95 -17.07 -30.72
C ALA A 70 1.64 -16.29 -30.54
N GLU A 71 1.27 -15.94 -29.31
CA GLU A 71 0.10 -15.08 -29.05
C GLU A 71 0.36 -13.65 -29.53
N ALA A 72 1.54 -13.11 -29.22
CA ALA A 72 1.89 -11.75 -29.58
C ALA A 72 1.86 -11.49 -31.09
N VAL A 73 2.39 -12.39 -31.92
CA VAL A 73 2.35 -12.22 -33.39
C VAL A 73 0.95 -12.34 -33.99
N ARG A 74 -0.04 -12.90 -33.29
CA ARG A 74 -1.44 -12.90 -33.75
C ARG A 74 -2.16 -11.59 -33.44
N SER A 75 -1.56 -10.73 -32.62
CA SER A 75 -2.12 -9.42 -32.26
C SER A 75 -1.77 -8.33 -33.28
N ASP A 76 -2.27 -7.12 -33.03
CA ASP A 76 -1.98 -5.91 -33.78
C ASP A 76 -0.72 -5.17 -33.28
N ALA A 77 0.06 -5.74 -32.35
CA ALA A 77 1.31 -5.16 -31.84
C ALA A 77 2.19 -4.62 -32.98
N ALA A 78 2.70 -3.40 -32.79
CA ALA A 78 3.48 -2.69 -33.80
C ALA A 78 4.93 -3.19 -33.86
N GLU A 79 5.50 -3.55 -32.71
CA GLU A 79 6.84 -4.08 -32.53
C GLU A 79 6.79 -5.12 -31.40
N ILE A 80 7.51 -6.23 -31.55
CA ILE A 80 7.63 -7.28 -30.53
C ILE A 80 9.12 -7.53 -30.31
N VAL A 81 9.63 -7.12 -29.15
CA VAL A 81 11.01 -7.41 -28.75
C VAL A 81 10.98 -8.60 -27.79
N VAL A 82 11.75 -9.64 -28.07
CA VAL A 82 11.94 -10.77 -27.17
C VAL A 82 13.36 -10.75 -26.65
N VAL A 83 13.53 -10.73 -25.33
CA VAL A 83 14.84 -10.86 -24.69
C VAL A 83 14.95 -12.26 -24.14
N GLU A 84 15.83 -13.06 -24.75
CA GLU A 84 16.09 -14.44 -24.36
C GLU A 84 17.56 -14.58 -23.98
N ILE A 85 17.80 -15.21 -22.85
CA ILE A 85 19.13 -15.27 -22.27
C ILE A 85 19.98 -16.39 -22.90
N GLU A 86 19.35 -17.48 -23.32
CA GLU A 86 20.01 -18.66 -23.87
C GLU A 86 19.96 -18.71 -25.41
N PRO A 87 21.11 -18.60 -26.11
CA PRO A 87 21.15 -18.71 -27.57
C PRO A 87 20.59 -20.05 -28.10
N ALA A 88 20.73 -21.13 -27.31
CA ALA A 88 20.21 -22.45 -27.67
C ALA A 88 18.68 -22.46 -27.78
N VAL A 89 17.97 -21.78 -26.86
CA VAL A 89 16.50 -21.66 -26.90
C VAL A 89 16.07 -20.95 -28.18
N VAL A 90 16.72 -19.84 -28.54
CA VAL A 90 16.46 -19.12 -29.79
C VAL A 90 16.67 -20.02 -31.01
N ASN A 91 17.73 -20.85 -31.01
CA ASN A 91 18.01 -21.77 -32.11
C ASN A 91 16.96 -22.88 -32.23
N TRP A 92 16.42 -23.40 -31.12
CA TRP A 92 15.36 -24.40 -31.18
C TRP A 92 14.09 -23.90 -31.86
N HIS A 93 13.80 -22.59 -31.76
CA HIS A 93 12.70 -21.94 -32.46
C HIS A 93 12.91 -21.78 -33.97
N ARG A 94 14.15 -21.97 -34.47
CA ARG A 94 14.42 -22.10 -35.91
C ARG A 94 14.22 -23.53 -36.41
N GLY A 95 14.10 -24.49 -35.51
CA GLY A 95 13.92 -25.92 -35.80
C GLY A 95 12.66 -26.48 -35.14
N VAL A 96 12.85 -27.41 -34.21
CA VAL A 96 11.78 -28.25 -33.64
C VAL A 96 10.71 -27.48 -32.87
N LEU A 97 11.04 -26.32 -32.28
CA LEU A 97 10.08 -25.49 -31.56
C LEU A 97 9.38 -24.46 -32.46
N ARG A 98 9.76 -24.35 -33.74
CA ARG A 98 9.16 -23.40 -34.69
C ARG A 98 7.62 -23.44 -34.74
N PRO A 99 6.96 -24.62 -34.71
CA PRO A 99 5.50 -24.67 -34.71
C PRO A 99 4.85 -24.05 -33.47
N TYR A 100 5.51 -24.11 -32.30
CA TYR A 100 4.96 -23.64 -31.03
C TYR A 100 5.05 -22.12 -30.87
N SER A 101 6.06 -21.50 -31.47
CA SER A 101 6.11 -20.04 -31.65
C SER A 101 5.37 -19.55 -32.90
N ALA A 102 4.58 -20.39 -33.57
CA ALA A 102 3.86 -20.06 -34.82
C ALA A 102 4.75 -19.50 -35.95
N GLY A 103 6.03 -19.89 -36.01
CA GLY A 103 6.99 -19.33 -36.97
C GLY A 103 7.33 -17.85 -36.74
N ALA A 104 7.02 -17.30 -35.56
CA ALA A 104 7.14 -15.88 -35.24
C ALA A 104 8.52 -15.24 -35.48
N LEU A 105 9.60 -16.02 -35.50
CA LEU A 105 10.94 -15.49 -35.79
C LEU A 105 11.07 -14.95 -37.23
N ASP A 106 10.16 -15.34 -38.13
CA ASP A 106 10.10 -14.83 -39.50
C ASP A 106 9.20 -13.58 -39.63
N ASP A 107 8.48 -13.19 -38.57
CA ASP A 107 7.60 -12.02 -38.58
C ASP A 107 8.45 -10.73 -38.52
N PRO A 108 8.26 -9.77 -39.46
CA PRO A 108 9.08 -8.56 -39.53
C PRO A 108 8.93 -7.64 -38.31
N ARG A 109 7.90 -7.83 -37.48
CA ARG A 109 7.69 -7.09 -36.22
C ARG A 109 8.53 -7.64 -35.07
N VAL A 110 9.07 -8.85 -35.21
CA VAL A 110 9.76 -9.56 -34.13
C VAL A 110 11.26 -9.28 -34.18
N ARG A 111 11.80 -8.80 -33.06
CA ARG A 111 13.23 -8.63 -32.82
C ARG A 111 13.64 -9.46 -31.61
N VAL A 112 14.49 -10.48 -31.83
CA VAL A 112 15.07 -11.25 -30.73
C VAL A 112 16.40 -10.65 -30.32
N VAL A 113 16.55 -10.38 -29.02
CA VAL A 113 17.78 -9.93 -28.38
C VAL A 113 18.28 -11.07 -27.50
N THR A 114 19.47 -11.59 -27.81
CA THR A 114 20.09 -12.62 -26.99
C THR A 114 20.94 -11.99 -25.89
N ALA A 115 20.36 -11.79 -24.71
CA ALA A 115 21.00 -11.09 -23.59
C ALA A 115 20.33 -11.43 -22.25
N ASP A 116 21.03 -11.13 -21.15
CA ASP A 116 20.42 -11.06 -19.82
C ASP A 116 19.40 -9.91 -19.78
N LEU A 117 18.17 -10.22 -19.34
CA LEU A 117 17.08 -9.25 -19.34
C LEU A 117 17.40 -8.04 -18.44
N ILE A 118 17.93 -8.26 -17.24
CA ILE A 118 18.20 -7.18 -16.30
C ILE A 118 19.31 -6.29 -16.84
N ALA A 119 20.44 -6.89 -17.27
CA ALA A 119 21.56 -6.14 -17.86
C ALA A 119 21.13 -5.39 -19.15
N TRP A 120 20.23 -5.97 -19.94
CA TRP A 120 19.70 -5.31 -21.12
C TRP A 120 18.76 -4.16 -20.77
N LEU A 121 17.87 -4.32 -19.78
CA LEU A 121 16.99 -3.25 -19.29
C LEU A 121 17.80 -2.06 -18.73
N GLU A 122 18.92 -2.32 -18.08
CA GLU A 122 19.84 -1.29 -17.56
C GLU A 122 20.47 -0.45 -18.68
N THR A 123 20.71 -1.04 -19.86
CA THR A 123 21.45 -0.40 -20.96
C THR A 123 20.56 0.18 -22.06
N THR A 124 19.38 -0.40 -22.31
CA THR A 124 18.44 0.11 -23.31
C THR A 124 17.79 1.42 -22.85
N THR A 125 17.52 2.32 -23.78
CA THR A 125 16.69 3.52 -23.55
C THR A 125 15.30 3.39 -24.16
N ASP A 126 15.02 2.27 -24.83
CA ASP A 126 13.72 2.00 -25.44
C ASP A 126 12.62 1.93 -24.37
N ARG A 127 11.41 2.34 -24.78
CA ARG A 127 10.20 2.25 -23.96
C ARG A 127 9.13 1.45 -24.67
N TYR A 128 8.32 0.75 -23.88
CA TYR A 128 7.31 -0.20 -24.32
C TYR A 128 5.94 0.16 -23.75
N ASP A 129 4.90 -0.08 -24.54
CA ASP A 129 3.51 0.07 -24.12
C ASP A 129 3.05 -1.14 -23.29
N ALA A 130 3.68 -2.30 -23.50
CA ALA A 130 3.53 -3.48 -22.67
C ALA A 130 4.88 -4.17 -22.44
N ILE A 131 5.16 -4.55 -21.20
CA ILE A 131 6.26 -5.44 -20.83
C ILE A 131 5.63 -6.69 -20.21
N CYS A 132 5.88 -7.86 -20.79
CA CYS A 132 5.40 -9.15 -20.32
C CYS A 132 6.59 -10.00 -19.88
N LEU A 133 6.61 -10.45 -18.63
CA LEU A 133 7.73 -11.19 -18.06
C LEU A 133 7.31 -12.61 -17.69
N ASP A 134 7.97 -13.57 -18.34
CA ASP A 134 7.88 -15.01 -18.11
C ASP A 134 9.30 -15.58 -18.08
N VAL A 135 10.05 -15.16 -17.06
CA VAL A 135 11.47 -15.49 -16.87
C VAL A 135 11.72 -16.41 -15.68
N ASP A 136 10.72 -16.57 -14.81
CA ASP A 136 10.80 -17.32 -13.56
C ASP A 136 9.41 -17.73 -13.07
N ASN A 137 9.33 -18.57 -12.02
CA ASN A 137 8.07 -19.03 -11.42
C ASN A 137 7.41 -18.00 -10.48
N GLY A 138 7.84 -16.74 -10.56
CA GLY A 138 7.33 -15.64 -9.77
C GLY A 138 8.21 -15.23 -8.58
N PRO A 139 7.78 -14.25 -7.79
CA PRO A 139 8.58 -13.61 -6.74
C PRO A 139 8.90 -14.52 -5.55
N ASP A 140 8.04 -15.52 -5.30
CA ASP A 140 8.13 -16.39 -4.12
C ASP A 140 8.69 -17.80 -4.47
N TRP A 141 8.93 -18.08 -5.75
CA TRP A 141 9.62 -19.29 -6.20
C TRP A 141 10.56 -18.96 -7.37
N ILE A 142 11.79 -18.63 -7.02
CA ILE A 142 12.81 -18.16 -7.97
C ILE A 142 13.71 -19.33 -8.40
N VAL A 143 13.86 -19.54 -9.70
CA VAL A 143 14.68 -20.57 -10.34
C VAL A 143 16.16 -20.17 -10.31
N PHE A 144 16.48 -18.90 -10.56
CA PHE A 144 17.84 -18.38 -10.46
C PHE A 144 17.92 -17.25 -9.44
N ALA A 145 18.74 -17.41 -8.38
CA ALA A 145 18.85 -16.42 -7.29
C ALA A 145 19.09 -14.98 -7.77
N ALA A 146 19.77 -14.78 -8.90
CA ALA A 146 19.99 -13.47 -9.51
C ALA A 146 18.69 -12.76 -9.95
N ASN A 147 17.65 -13.51 -10.32
CA ASN A 147 16.35 -12.99 -10.74
C ASN A 147 15.57 -12.33 -9.59
N SER A 148 15.95 -12.57 -8.32
CA SER A 148 15.37 -11.88 -7.16
C SER A 148 15.40 -10.36 -7.29
N ARG A 149 16.40 -9.82 -7.99
CA ARG A 149 16.52 -8.38 -8.25
C ARG A 149 15.39 -7.82 -9.12
N LEU A 150 14.81 -8.63 -10.00
CA LEU A 150 13.71 -8.22 -10.89
C LEU A 150 12.43 -7.93 -10.11
N TYR A 151 12.19 -8.71 -9.05
CA TYR A 151 11.01 -8.60 -8.18
C TYR A 151 11.21 -7.65 -6.99
N ALA A 152 12.43 -7.20 -6.76
CA ALA A 152 12.76 -6.22 -5.73
C ALA A 152 12.41 -4.78 -6.20
N PRO A 153 12.26 -3.81 -5.28
CA PRO A 153 11.88 -2.43 -5.63
C PRO A 153 12.73 -1.81 -6.74
N ALA A 154 14.05 -1.99 -6.72
CA ALA A 154 14.95 -1.48 -7.76
C ALA A 154 14.69 -2.09 -9.15
N GLY A 155 14.32 -3.37 -9.22
CA GLY A 155 13.95 -4.02 -10.48
C GLY A 155 12.61 -3.53 -11.01
N LEU A 156 11.62 -3.33 -10.12
CA LEU A 156 10.33 -2.75 -10.49
C LEU A 156 10.47 -1.30 -10.97
N ASP A 157 11.33 -0.50 -10.35
CA ASP A 157 11.66 0.85 -10.80
C ASP A 157 12.31 0.84 -12.18
N LEU A 158 13.22 -0.10 -12.43
CA LEU A 158 13.84 -0.28 -13.74
C LEU A 158 12.81 -0.64 -14.81
N LEU A 159 11.90 -1.58 -14.52
CA LEU A 159 10.81 -1.95 -15.43
C LEU A 159 9.88 -0.77 -15.70
N ARG A 160 9.48 -0.04 -14.66
CA ARG A 160 8.68 1.19 -14.80
C ARG A 160 9.39 2.24 -15.65
N ALA A 161 10.70 2.39 -15.52
CA ALA A 161 11.48 3.32 -16.33
C ALA A 161 11.52 2.95 -17.83
N ARG A 162 11.16 1.71 -18.18
CA ARG A 162 11.02 1.21 -19.56
C ARG A 162 9.58 1.14 -20.05
N LEU A 163 8.60 1.49 -19.23
CA LEU A 163 7.23 1.70 -19.69
C LEU A 163 7.07 3.09 -20.33
N THR A 164 6.23 3.19 -21.35
CA THR A 164 5.63 4.46 -21.76
C THR A 164 4.67 4.95 -20.67
N PRO A 165 4.36 6.25 -20.58
CA PRO A 165 3.28 6.71 -19.69
C PRO A 165 1.96 6.00 -20.04
N GLY A 166 1.37 5.28 -19.07
CA GLY A 166 0.20 4.43 -19.35
C GLY A 166 0.53 3.00 -19.77
N GLY A 167 1.81 2.67 -19.96
CA GLY A 167 2.25 1.33 -20.30
C GLY A 167 1.96 0.30 -19.20
N VAL A 168 1.88 -0.95 -19.61
CA VAL A 168 1.44 -2.06 -18.76
C VAL A 168 2.61 -3.00 -18.46
N LEU A 169 2.76 -3.40 -17.20
CA LEU A 169 3.65 -4.48 -16.79
C LEU A 169 2.80 -5.71 -16.46
N ALA A 170 3.02 -6.82 -17.16
CA ALA A 170 2.42 -8.10 -16.87
C ALA A 170 3.51 -9.10 -16.45
N ILE A 171 3.31 -9.77 -15.32
CA ILE A 171 4.26 -10.74 -14.78
C ILE A 171 3.53 -12.06 -14.54
N TRP A 172 4.03 -13.13 -15.15
CA TRP A 172 3.58 -14.48 -14.88
C TRP A 172 4.19 -15.01 -13.57
N SER A 173 3.42 -15.82 -12.85
CA SER A 173 3.78 -16.45 -11.58
C SER A 173 3.09 -17.80 -11.45
N ALA A 174 3.79 -18.80 -10.89
CA ALA A 174 3.23 -20.14 -10.70
C ALA A 174 2.21 -20.21 -9.55
N ALA A 175 2.16 -19.18 -8.70
CA ALA A 175 1.20 -19.05 -7.60
C ALA A 175 0.86 -17.58 -7.32
N ASP A 176 -0.22 -17.35 -6.58
CA ASP A 176 -0.64 -16.02 -6.18
C ASP A 176 0.31 -15.42 -5.13
N SER A 177 0.65 -14.14 -5.30
CA SER A 177 1.47 -13.38 -4.35
C SER A 177 0.83 -12.03 -4.04
N PRO A 178 -0.06 -11.96 -3.01
CA PRO A 178 -0.68 -10.71 -2.60
C PRO A 178 0.34 -9.65 -2.17
N ARG A 179 1.44 -10.07 -1.53
CA ARG A 179 2.55 -9.20 -1.15
C ARG A 179 3.17 -8.54 -2.38
N PHE A 180 3.45 -9.32 -3.42
CA PHE A 180 4.04 -8.79 -4.64
C PHE A 180 3.06 -7.91 -5.44
N ALA A 181 1.77 -8.23 -5.44
CA ALA A 181 0.74 -7.37 -6.02
C ALA A 181 0.72 -5.97 -5.35
N ALA A 182 0.87 -5.91 -4.02
CA ALA A 182 0.98 -4.65 -3.29
C ALA A 182 2.28 -3.87 -3.60
N GLU A 183 3.38 -4.58 -3.87
CA GLU A 183 4.63 -3.97 -4.33
C GLU A 183 4.48 -3.40 -5.75
N LEU A 184 3.78 -4.10 -6.65
CA LEU A 184 3.45 -3.60 -7.99
C LEU A 184 2.53 -2.38 -7.95
N ASP A 185 1.52 -2.38 -7.07
CA ASP A 185 0.65 -1.22 -6.82
C ASP A 185 1.47 0.02 -6.45
N ARG A 186 2.47 -0.16 -5.57
CA ARG A 186 3.34 0.93 -5.12
C ARG A 186 4.32 1.36 -6.21
N ALA A 187 4.99 0.41 -6.84
CA ALA A 187 6.13 0.66 -7.72
C ALA A 187 5.69 1.06 -9.12
N VAL A 188 4.60 0.51 -9.65
CA VAL A 188 4.14 0.71 -11.04
C VAL A 188 2.82 1.46 -11.07
N GLY A 189 1.81 0.94 -10.36
CA GLY A 189 0.46 1.49 -10.31
C GLY A 189 -0.60 0.38 -10.20
N PRO A 190 -1.90 0.71 -10.35
CA PRO A 190 -2.99 -0.21 -10.06
C PRO A 190 -2.80 -1.58 -10.72
N THR A 191 -2.82 -2.62 -9.88
CA THR A 191 -2.53 -4.00 -10.22
C THR A 191 -3.77 -4.85 -10.08
N ARG A 192 -4.04 -5.64 -11.12
CA ARG A 192 -5.04 -6.71 -11.10
C ARG A 192 -4.34 -8.06 -11.18
N THR A 193 -4.89 -9.03 -10.46
CA THR A 193 -4.40 -10.41 -10.43
C THR A 193 -5.38 -11.29 -11.20
N VAL A 194 -4.91 -11.92 -12.27
CA VAL A 194 -5.69 -12.85 -13.10
C VAL A 194 -5.26 -14.26 -12.74
N ARG A 195 -6.18 -15.10 -12.29
CA ARG A 195 -5.92 -16.52 -11.97
C ARG A 195 -6.30 -17.40 -13.16
N ILE A 196 -5.37 -18.25 -13.60
CA ILE A 196 -5.54 -19.15 -14.73
C ILE A 196 -5.61 -20.58 -14.18
N PRO A 197 -6.76 -21.26 -14.26
CA PRO A 197 -6.89 -22.63 -13.80
C PRO A 197 -5.92 -23.57 -14.55
N VAL A 198 -5.18 -24.38 -13.80
CA VAL A 198 -4.34 -25.44 -14.35
C VAL A 198 -4.90 -26.81 -13.97
N PRO A 199 -4.64 -27.88 -14.76
CA PRO A 199 -5.23 -29.20 -14.51
C PRO A 199 -4.87 -29.83 -13.14
N ARG A 200 -3.75 -29.44 -12.54
CA ARG A 200 -3.27 -29.91 -11.23
C ARG A 200 -2.45 -28.81 -10.56
N GLY A 201 -2.66 -28.60 -9.26
CA GLY A 201 -1.91 -27.61 -8.46
C GLY A 201 -2.72 -26.34 -8.19
N GLU A 202 -2.05 -25.34 -7.62
CA GLU A 202 -2.57 -23.97 -7.54
C GLU A 202 -2.67 -23.35 -8.93
N PRO A 203 -3.63 -22.44 -9.18
CA PRO A 203 -3.72 -21.76 -10.46
C PRO A 203 -2.48 -20.90 -10.71
N ASP A 204 -2.01 -20.90 -11.95
CA ASP A 204 -1.06 -19.88 -12.41
C ASP A 204 -1.69 -18.50 -12.26
N VAL A 205 -0.84 -17.49 -12.11
CA VAL A 205 -1.24 -16.11 -11.88
C VAL A 205 -0.53 -15.17 -12.83
N VAL A 206 -1.27 -14.20 -13.35
CA VAL A 206 -0.70 -13.03 -14.02
C VAL A 206 -1.04 -11.78 -13.23
N HIS A 207 -0.02 -11.08 -12.76
CA HIS A 207 -0.17 -9.75 -12.18
C HIS A 207 -0.03 -8.70 -13.30
N VAL A 208 -1.05 -7.87 -13.49
CA VAL A 208 -1.09 -6.84 -14.54
C VAL A 208 -1.19 -5.47 -13.87
N ALA A 209 -0.09 -4.72 -13.89
CA ALA A 209 0.04 -3.39 -13.32
C ALA A 209 0.06 -2.32 -14.42
N SER A 210 -0.70 -1.24 -14.24
CA SER A 210 -0.70 -0.11 -15.17
C SER A 210 0.14 1.05 -14.63
N SER A 211 1.06 1.56 -15.44
CA SER A 211 1.78 2.81 -15.16
C SER A 211 0.98 4.06 -15.55
N ALA A 212 -0.32 3.90 -15.86
CA ALA A 212 -1.21 5.02 -16.08
C ALA A 212 -1.16 5.97 -14.89
N ILE A 213 -1.01 7.25 -15.19
CA ILE A 213 -1.16 8.30 -14.20
C ILE A 213 -2.57 8.13 -13.65
N MET A 214 -2.70 7.77 -12.37
CA MET A 214 -3.99 7.74 -11.70
C MET A 214 -4.64 9.11 -11.87
N THR A 215 -5.67 9.16 -12.69
CA THR A 215 -6.46 10.36 -12.84
C THR A 215 -7.25 10.59 -11.56
N THR A 216 -7.70 11.82 -11.34
CA THR A 216 -8.61 12.08 -10.21
C THR A 216 -9.88 11.22 -10.33
N ALA A 217 -10.40 11.01 -11.55
CA ALA A 217 -11.54 10.10 -11.76
C ALA A 217 -11.26 8.66 -11.28
N MET A 218 -10.11 8.10 -11.66
CA MET A 218 -9.70 6.75 -11.22
C MET A 218 -9.52 6.67 -9.71
N THR A 219 -8.92 7.70 -9.09
CA THR A 219 -8.75 7.78 -7.63
C THR A 219 -10.09 7.70 -6.90
N TYR A 220 -11.10 8.42 -7.40
CA TYR A 220 -12.44 8.40 -6.85
C TYR A 220 -13.15 7.05 -7.05
N ALA A 221 -13.03 6.45 -8.24
CA ALA A 221 -13.59 5.13 -8.51
C ALA A 221 -12.96 4.04 -7.62
N GLU A 222 -11.65 4.11 -7.42
CA GLU A 222 -10.93 3.17 -6.57
C GLU A 222 -11.30 3.34 -5.09
N PHE A 223 -11.36 4.57 -4.60
CA PHE A 223 -11.83 4.85 -3.24
C PHE A 223 -13.23 4.28 -3.00
N ALA A 224 -14.15 4.46 -3.95
CA ALA A 224 -15.48 3.88 -3.87
C ALA A 224 -15.43 2.35 -3.72
N ALA A 225 -14.68 1.68 -4.60
CA ALA A 225 -14.63 0.23 -4.68
C ALA A 225 -13.82 -0.46 -3.57
N ARG A 226 -12.79 0.21 -3.02
CA ARG A 226 -11.81 -0.40 -2.09
C ARG A 226 -11.91 0.13 -0.67
N GLU A 227 -12.20 1.41 -0.48
CA GLU A 227 -12.19 2.03 0.86
C GLU A 227 -13.60 2.25 1.41
N ALA A 228 -14.53 2.74 0.59
CA ALA A 228 -15.88 3.06 1.04
C ALA A 228 -16.82 1.84 0.99
N ALA A 229 -16.64 0.94 0.03
CA ALA A 229 -17.48 -0.25 -0.14
C ALA A 229 -17.52 -1.10 1.14
N GLY A 230 -18.73 -1.35 1.65
CA GLY A 230 -18.95 -2.10 2.89
C GLY A 230 -18.75 -1.30 4.19
N GLU A 231 -18.17 -0.10 4.12
CA GLU A 231 -17.85 0.74 5.28
C GLU A 231 -18.69 2.03 5.35
N SER A 232 -18.95 2.70 4.21
CA SER A 232 -19.84 3.86 4.09
C SER A 232 -20.58 3.88 2.75
N PRO A 233 -21.86 3.46 2.73
CA PRO A 233 -22.70 3.55 1.55
C PRO A 233 -22.81 4.98 0.99
N ALA A 234 -22.82 6.00 1.86
CA ALA A 234 -22.86 7.39 1.42
C ALA A 234 -21.59 7.77 0.63
N TYR A 235 -20.40 7.53 1.19
CA TYR A 235 -19.15 7.89 0.53
C TYR A 235 -18.87 7.04 -0.71
N GLU A 236 -19.31 5.77 -0.74
CA GLU A 236 -19.26 4.92 -1.93
C GLU A 236 -20.04 5.52 -3.09
N GLN A 237 -21.29 5.94 -2.84
CA GLN A 237 -22.15 6.57 -3.84
C GLN A 237 -21.62 7.93 -4.28
N LEU A 238 -21.15 8.77 -3.34
CA LEU A 238 -20.54 10.06 -3.68
C LEU A 238 -19.30 9.88 -4.55
N ALA A 239 -18.40 8.98 -4.16
CA ALA A 239 -17.15 8.80 -4.88
C ALA A 239 -17.37 8.23 -6.28
N THR A 240 -18.34 7.31 -6.41
CA THR A 240 -18.79 6.82 -7.72
C THR A 240 -19.40 7.93 -8.56
N ALA A 241 -20.19 8.85 -7.99
CA ALA A 241 -20.75 9.96 -8.75
C ALA A 241 -19.67 10.95 -9.21
N VAL A 242 -18.72 11.30 -8.33
CA VAL A 242 -17.63 12.23 -8.66
C VAL A 242 -16.71 11.64 -9.73
N SER A 243 -16.45 10.32 -9.73
CA SER A 243 -15.60 9.69 -10.76
C SER A 243 -16.17 9.80 -12.18
N HIS A 244 -17.45 10.11 -12.33
CA HIS A 244 -18.12 10.31 -13.61
C HIS A 244 -18.51 11.78 -13.90
N ASP A 245 -18.30 12.71 -12.96
CA ASP A 245 -18.67 14.12 -13.12
C ASP A 245 -17.52 14.95 -13.72
N ALA A 246 -17.53 15.11 -15.04
CA ALA A 246 -16.49 15.83 -15.77
C ALA A 246 -16.30 17.29 -15.30
N ARG A 247 -17.35 17.94 -14.77
CA ARG A 247 -17.28 19.36 -14.37
C ARG A 247 -16.53 19.51 -13.05
N LEU A 248 -16.83 18.69 -12.07
CA LEU A 248 -16.15 18.67 -10.78
C LEU A 248 -14.73 18.14 -10.93
N LEU A 249 -14.52 17.09 -11.72
CA LEU A 249 -13.17 16.57 -12.02
C LEU A 249 -12.27 17.64 -12.62
N ALA A 250 -12.75 18.40 -13.62
CA ALA A 250 -11.98 19.50 -14.21
C ALA A 250 -11.58 20.57 -13.19
N ARG A 251 -12.42 20.83 -12.19
CA ARG A 251 -12.10 21.76 -11.09
C ARG A 251 -11.10 21.16 -10.11
N LEU A 252 -11.26 19.90 -9.73
CA LEU A 252 -10.34 19.17 -8.87
C LEU A 252 -8.94 19.07 -9.49
N ASP A 253 -8.85 18.90 -10.81
CA ASP A 253 -7.58 18.83 -11.51
C ASP A 253 -6.77 20.15 -11.49
N THR A 254 -7.38 21.26 -11.10
CA THR A 254 -6.68 22.54 -10.85
C THR A 254 -6.01 22.62 -9.47
N LEU A 255 -6.35 21.71 -8.56
CA LEU A 255 -5.77 21.65 -7.21
C LEU A 255 -4.44 20.87 -7.24
N PRO A 256 -3.53 21.08 -6.26
CA PRO A 256 -2.41 20.16 -6.05
C PRO A 256 -2.90 18.73 -5.84
N ALA A 257 -2.15 17.71 -6.32
CA ALA A 257 -2.58 16.31 -6.24
C ALA A 257 -2.97 15.85 -4.82
N ALA A 258 -2.18 16.25 -3.80
CA ALA A 258 -2.43 15.99 -2.39
C ALA A 258 -3.69 16.68 -1.81
N LYS A 259 -4.43 17.45 -2.61
CA LYS A 259 -5.68 18.13 -2.22
C LYS A 259 -6.89 17.60 -2.98
N ARG A 260 -6.73 16.55 -3.80
CA ARG A 260 -7.81 15.97 -4.62
C ARG A 260 -8.46 14.74 -4.00
N GLN A 261 -8.05 14.36 -2.79
CA GLN A 261 -8.52 13.13 -2.14
C GLN A 261 -10.01 13.17 -1.79
N PRO A 262 -10.77 12.07 -2.02
CA PRO A 262 -12.21 12.01 -1.74
C PRO A 262 -12.59 12.46 -0.33
N ASN A 263 -11.91 11.93 0.69
CA ASN A 263 -12.15 12.26 2.10
C ASN A 263 -12.05 13.77 2.40
N LEU A 264 -11.13 14.50 1.76
CA LEU A 264 -10.97 15.94 2.02
C LEU A 264 -12.15 16.73 1.48
N ILE A 265 -12.58 16.42 0.27
CA ILE A 265 -13.68 17.16 -0.38
C ILE A 265 -15.01 16.84 0.30
N PHE A 266 -15.24 15.58 0.66
CA PHE A 266 -16.44 15.20 1.42
C PHE A 266 -16.48 15.84 2.79
N ALA A 267 -15.35 15.86 3.52
CA ALA A 267 -15.25 16.55 4.80
C ALA A 267 -15.46 18.06 4.67
N VAL A 268 -14.93 18.72 3.62
CA VAL A 268 -15.15 20.16 3.40
C VAL A 268 -16.62 20.47 3.12
N VAL A 269 -17.28 19.69 2.25
CA VAL A 269 -18.70 19.87 1.98
C VAL A 269 -19.53 19.64 3.24
N GLN A 270 -19.22 18.61 4.02
CA GLN A 270 -19.86 18.36 5.32
C GLN A 270 -19.62 19.49 6.33
N PHE A 271 -18.41 20.04 6.40
CA PHE A 271 -18.05 21.16 7.26
C PHE A 271 -18.85 22.43 6.91
N LEU A 272 -19.12 22.65 5.63
CA LEU A 272 -19.94 23.74 5.12
C LEU A 272 -21.45 23.50 5.30
N GLY A 273 -21.86 22.37 5.89
CA GLY A 273 -23.26 21.98 6.06
C GLY A 273 -23.93 21.48 4.78
N GLY A 274 -23.14 21.12 3.77
CA GLY A 274 -23.62 20.54 2.52
C GLY A 274 -24.03 19.07 2.64
N PRO A 275 -24.83 18.57 1.69
CA PRO A 275 -25.30 17.19 1.68
C PRO A 275 -24.17 16.24 1.34
N VAL A 276 -24.03 15.15 2.11
CA VAL A 276 -23.03 14.09 1.86
C VAL A 276 -23.63 12.68 1.83
N THR A 277 -24.95 12.58 1.70
CA THR A 277 -25.69 11.30 1.61
C THR A 277 -26.51 11.17 0.34
N ASP A 278 -26.55 12.21 -0.50
CA ASP A 278 -27.23 12.23 -1.80
C ASP A 278 -26.23 12.75 -2.85
N PRO A 279 -25.84 11.94 -3.84
CA PRO A 279 -24.85 12.34 -4.83
C PRO A 279 -25.27 13.52 -5.72
N ALA A 280 -26.54 13.60 -6.11
CA ALA A 280 -27.01 14.69 -6.96
C ALA A 280 -26.98 16.02 -6.18
N ALA A 281 -27.50 16.00 -4.95
CA ALA A 281 -27.48 17.17 -4.08
C ALA A 281 -26.03 17.58 -3.72
N PHE A 282 -25.13 16.61 -3.50
CA PHE A 282 -23.71 16.87 -3.25
C PHE A 282 -23.04 17.57 -4.44
N LEU A 283 -23.22 17.05 -5.66
CA LEU A 283 -22.63 17.63 -6.86
C LEU A 283 -23.17 19.04 -7.13
N GLU A 284 -24.48 19.26 -6.97
CA GLU A 284 -25.11 20.57 -7.12
C GLU A 284 -24.59 21.57 -6.09
N PHE A 285 -24.56 21.20 -4.81
CA PHE A 285 -24.03 22.05 -3.74
C PHE A 285 -22.57 22.40 -3.96
N THR A 286 -21.74 21.40 -4.28
CA THR A 286 -20.30 21.58 -4.51
C THR A 286 -20.07 22.47 -5.72
N ALA A 287 -20.88 22.30 -6.79
CA ALA A 287 -20.76 23.09 -7.98
C ALA A 287 -21.13 24.56 -7.75
N ALA A 288 -22.20 24.82 -6.99
CA ALA A 288 -22.71 26.15 -6.66
C ALA A 288 -21.80 26.91 -5.68
N ASN A 289 -21.10 26.20 -4.79
CA ASN A 289 -20.27 26.78 -3.73
C ASN A 289 -18.76 26.61 -3.96
N TRP A 290 -18.34 26.36 -5.20
CA TRP A 290 -16.97 25.92 -5.50
C TRP A 290 -15.88 26.85 -4.98
N SER A 291 -16.05 28.18 -5.06
CA SER A 291 -15.02 29.12 -4.57
C SER A 291 -14.72 28.93 -3.08
N VAL A 292 -15.77 28.74 -2.26
CA VAL A 292 -15.64 28.52 -0.81
C VAL A 292 -15.14 27.10 -0.51
N VAL A 293 -15.61 26.11 -1.28
CA VAL A 293 -15.12 24.72 -1.17
C VAL A 293 -13.62 24.65 -1.48
N GLU A 294 -13.18 25.29 -2.56
CA GLU A 294 -11.78 25.33 -2.98
C GLU A 294 -10.88 26.00 -1.93
N GLU A 295 -11.32 27.12 -1.37
CA GLU A 295 -10.61 27.83 -0.29
C GLU A 295 -10.33 26.88 0.89
N HIS A 296 -11.35 26.16 1.35
CA HIS A 296 -11.20 25.21 2.46
C HIS A 296 -10.37 23.99 2.10
N ILE A 297 -10.50 23.45 0.88
CA ILE A 297 -9.64 22.33 0.43
C ILE A 297 -8.16 22.75 0.45
N ARG A 298 -7.84 23.96 -0.02
CA ARG A 298 -6.46 24.47 -0.02
C ARG A 298 -5.94 24.67 1.40
N ALA A 299 -6.75 25.24 2.29
CA ALA A 299 -6.37 25.56 3.66
C ALA A 299 -6.28 24.35 4.60
N ARG A 300 -7.01 23.26 4.31
CA ARG A 300 -7.17 22.13 5.26
C ARG A 300 -6.54 20.84 4.79
N ALA A 301 -6.17 19.98 5.73
CA ALA A 301 -5.75 18.62 5.48
C ALA A 301 -6.62 17.66 6.30
N THR A 302 -6.80 16.43 5.80
CA THR A 302 -7.45 15.37 6.58
C THR A 302 -6.57 15.01 7.77
N GLN A 303 -7.16 14.90 8.95
CA GLN A 303 -6.46 14.50 10.18
C GLN A 303 -7.32 13.51 10.96
N THR A 304 -6.73 12.37 11.33
CA THR A 304 -7.43 11.39 12.16
C THR A 304 -6.98 11.56 13.61
N ASN A 305 -7.87 12.06 14.47
CA ASN A 305 -7.64 12.10 15.91
C ASN A 305 -8.59 11.12 16.59
N GLU A 306 -8.20 9.85 16.66
CA GLU A 306 -9.04 8.73 17.14
C GLU A 306 -8.73 8.38 18.61
N PRO A 307 -9.55 8.82 19.59
CA PRO A 307 -9.26 8.64 21.02
C PRO A 307 -9.21 7.17 21.45
N ALA A 308 -9.90 6.28 20.72
CA ALA A 308 -9.88 4.84 21.00
C ALA A 308 -8.47 4.24 20.92
N ARG A 309 -7.52 4.90 20.23
CA ARG A 309 -6.12 4.47 20.21
C ARG A 309 -5.43 4.56 21.57
N CYS A 310 -5.94 5.34 22.53
CA CYS A 310 -5.47 5.29 23.92
C CYS A 310 -5.60 3.89 24.53
N ALA A 311 -6.57 3.08 24.11
CA ALA A 311 -6.72 1.70 24.58
C ALA A 311 -5.59 0.76 24.09
N LEU A 312 -4.88 1.14 23.02
CA LEU A 312 -3.67 0.44 22.56
C LEU A 312 -2.46 0.84 23.41
N LEU A 313 -2.43 2.10 23.86
CA LEU A 313 -1.30 2.67 24.62
C LEU A 313 -1.35 2.26 26.09
N LEU A 314 -2.54 2.18 26.68
CA LEU A 314 -2.74 2.00 28.11
C LEU A 314 -2.00 0.78 28.70
N PRO A 315 -2.03 -0.42 28.09
CA PRO A 315 -1.30 -1.57 28.61
C PRO A 315 0.22 -1.33 28.73
N VAL A 316 0.80 -0.49 27.88
CA VAL A 316 2.23 -0.16 27.92
C VAL A 316 2.48 0.96 28.92
N LEU A 317 1.70 2.05 28.85
CA LEU A 317 1.83 3.21 29.74
C LEU A 317 1.72 2.83 31.22
N ALA A 318 0.85 1.88 31.55
CA ALA A 318 0.66 1.41 32.92
C ALA A 318 1.91 0.71 33.51
N THR A 319 2.82 0.21 32.67
CA THR A 319 4.02 -0.51 33.10
C THR A 319 5.24 0.39 33.32
N LEU A 320 5.22 1.61 32.78
CA LEU A 320 6.35 2.54 32.85
C LEU A 320 6.48 3.19 34.25
N PRO A 321 7.67 3.69 34.63
CA PRO A 321 7.85 4.43 35.89
C PRO A 321 6.98 5.69 35.91
N GLN A 322 6.19 5.88 36.95
CA GLN A 322 5.26 7.01 37.11
C GLN A 322 5.92 8.15 37.91
N PRO A 323 5.50 9.42 37.74
CA PRO A 323 4.49 9.89 36.77
C PRO A 323 5.05 10.01 35.35
N LEU A 324 4.17 10.10 34.36
CA LEU A 324 4.51 10.22 32.94
C LEU A 324 4.44 11.68 32.45
N ALA A 325 5.37 12.02 31.56
CA ALA A 325 5.33 13.19 30.70
C ALA A 325 5.06 12.72 29.26
N LEU A 326 3.85 12.96 28.76
CA LEU A 326 3.39 12.47 27.47
C LEU A 326 3.67 13.48 26.36
N LEU A 327 4.34 13.05 25.29
CA LEU A 327 4.58 13.84 24.08
C LEU A 327 4.04 13.08 22.86
N GLU A 328 2.93 13.56 22.30
CA GLU A 328 2.34 12.97 21.08
C GLU A 328 2.91 13.65 19.83
N VAL A 329 3.42 12.87 18.88
CA VAL A 329 3.82 13.34 17.54
C VAL A 329 2.68 13.05 16.56
N GLY A 330 2.28 14.05 15.78
CA GLY A 330 1.07 14.01 14.96
C GLY A 330 -0.20 14.14 15.79
N ALA A 331 -0.16 15.00 16.81
CA ALA A 331 -1.18 15.07 17.85
C ALA A 331 -2.56 15.55 17.37
N SER A 332 -2.66 16.21 16.22
CA SER A 332 -3.87 16.89 15.75
C SER A 332 -4.45 17.83 16.84
N ALA A 333 -5.51 17.42 17.54
CA ALA A 333 -6.11 18.17 18.64
C ALA A 333 -5.72 17.66 20.04
N GLY A 334 -4.75 16.76 20.12
CA GLY A 334 -4.20 16.23 21.36
C GLY A 334 -5.11 15.26 22.12
N LEU A 335 -6.12 14.68 21.47
CA LEU A 335 -7.09 13.82 22.17
C LEU A 335 -6.46 12.54 22.74
N ASN A 336 -5.33 12.07 22.23
CA ASN A 336 -4.66 10.89 22.79
C ASN A 336 -3.72 11.22 23.95
N LEU A 337 -3.59 12.50 24.32
CA LEU A 337 -2.80 12.94 25.48
C LEU A 337 -3.54 12.79 26.81
N PHE A 338 -4.75 12.22 26.81
CA PHE A 338 -5.61 12.09 28.00
C PHE A 338 -5.85 10.64 28.45
N PRO A 339 -4.86 9.74 28.41
CA PRO A 339 -5.11 8.35 28.76
C PRO A 339 -5.48 8.17 30.25
N ASP A 340 -5.11 9.13 31.11
CA ASP A 340 -5.46 9.23 32.53
C ASP A 340 -6.89 9.71 32.80
N ARG A 341 -7.57 10.28 31.80
CA ARG A 341 -8.90 10.91 31.96
C ARG A 341 -10.02 10.18 31.23
N TYR A 342 -9.71 9.07 30.57
CA TYR A 342 -10.69 8.22 29.90
C TYR A 342 -10.94 6.95 30.70
N ALA A 343 -12.06 6.29 30.40
CA ALA A 343 -12.32 4.94 30.88
C ALA A 343 -12.07 3.94 29.74
N TYR A 344 -11.83 2.69 30.11
CA TYR A 344 -11.49 1.62 29.17
C TYR A 344 -12.24 0.35 29.53
N ARG A 345 -12.54 -0.44 28.51
CA ARG A 345 -13.15 -1.76 28.68
C ARG A 345 -12.42 -2.78 27.81
N TYR A 346 -11.82 -3.77 28.48
CA TYR A 346 -11.16 -4.92 27.87
C TYR A 346 -11.97 -6.18 28.20
N GLY A 347 -12.94 -6.52 27.36
CA GLY A 347 -13.94 -7.54 27.67
C GLY A 347 -14.80 -7.11 28.87
N GLU A 348 -14.83 -7.92 29.92
CA GLU A 348 -15.56 -7.60 31.16
C GLU A 348 -14.76 -6.68 32.11
N HIS A 349 -13.46 -6.47 31.86
CA HIS A 349 -12.62 -5.64 32.71
C HIS A 349 -12.77 -4.16 32.36
N ARG A 350 -13.34 -3.38 33.27
CA ARG A 350 -13.44 -1.92 33.16
C ARG A 350 -12.44 -1.23 34.08
N ILE A 351 -11.80 -0.19 33.57
CA ILE A 351 -10.86 0.63 34.34
C ILE A 351 -10.98 2.11 33.99
N GLY A 352 -10.72 2.99 34.95
CA GLY A 352 -10.94 4.43 34.83
C GLY A 352 -12.42 4.82 35.06
N ASP A 353 -12.62 6.07 35.46
CA ASP A 353 -13.92 6.66 35.79
C ASP A 353 -14.35 7.78 34.83
N GLY A 354 -13.49 8.13 33.86
CA GLY A 354 -13.74 9.18 32.88
C GLY A 354 -14.58 8.76 31.67
N GLU A 355 -14.71 9.68 30.72
CA GLU A 355 -15.43 9.50 29.45
C GLU A 355 -14.56 10.04 28.30
N PRO A 356 -14.60 9.45 27.09
CA PRO A 356 -15.40 8.29 26.70
C PRO A 356 -14.90 6.97 27.34
N VAL A 357 -15.77 5.96 27.38
CA VAL A 357 -15.36 4.56 27.56
C VAL A 357 -14.80 4.03 26.24
N LEU A 358 -13.55 3.58 26.26
CA LEU A 358 -12.82 3.07 25.12
C LEU A 358 -12.78 1.55 25.14
N ASP A 359 -13.50 0.93 24.20
CA ASP A 359 -13.56 -0.51 24.03
C ASP A 359 -12.36 -1.03 23.22
N CYS A 360 -11.70 -2.05 23.75
CA CYS A 360 -10.62 -2.73 23.06
C CYS A 360 -10.60 -4.23 23.41
N THR A 361 -10.60 -5.07 22.38
CA THR A 361 -10.44 -6.51 22.56
C THR A 361 -8.96 -6.82 22.81
N LEU A 362 -8.63 -7.35 23.98
CA LEU A 362 -7.28 -7.70 24.38
C LEU A 362 -7.07 -9.22 24.33
N THR A 363 -6.06 -9.66 23.57
CA THR A 363 -5.67 -11.07 23.45
C THR A 363 -4.20 -11.23 23.79
N GLY A 364 -3.86 -12.30 24.53
CA GLY A 364 -2.46 -12.66 24.83
C GLY A 364 -1.81 -11.88 25.98
N ALA A 365 -2.53 -11.00 26.69
CA ALA A 365 -2.07 -10.32 27.90
C ALA A 365 -3.22 -10.09 28.88
N ALA A 366 -2.87 -9.85 30.15
CA ALA A 366 -3.83 -9.42 31.16
C ALA A 366 -4.22 -7.94 30.94
N PRO A 367 -5.49 -7.56 31.16
CA PRO A 367 -5.91 -6.17 31.15
C PRO A 367 -5.12 -5.33 32.17
N PRO A 368 -4.83 -4.05 31.87
CA PRO A 368 -4.16 -3.15 32.81
C PRO A 368 -5.01 -2.93 34.08
N ASP A 369 -4.36 -2.82 35.23
CA ASP A 369 -4.98 -2.68 36.56
C ASP A 369 -4.98 -1.24 37.08
N ARG A 370 -4.30 -0.31 36.38
CA ARG A 370 -4.31 1.14 36.66
C ARG A 370 -4.36 1.98 35.39
N VAL A 371 -4.91 3.19 35.52
CA VAL A 371 -4.66 4.29 34.57
C VAL A 371 -3.32 4.99 34.92
N PRO A 372 -2.61 5.59 33.96
CA PRO A 372 -1.33 6.26 34.22
C PRO A 372 -1.52 7.54 35.04
N GLU A 373 -0.50 7.90 35.82
CA GLU A 373 -0.38 9.22 36.43
C GLU A 373 0.35 10.15 35.46
N VAL A 374 -0.37 11.14 34.89
CA VAL A 374 0.19 12.05 33.89
C VAL A 374 0.47 13.41 34.52
N ALA A 375 1.75 13.74 34.67
CA ALA A 375 2.20 15.02 35.24
C ALA A 375 2.37 16.12 34.20
N TRP A 376 2.55 15.75 32.92
CA TRP A 376 2.75 16.70 31.83
C TRP A 376 2.27 16.10 30.50
N ARG A 377 1.71 16.93 29.63
CA ARG A 377 1.22 16.52 28.31
C ARG A 377 1.46 17.60 27.25
N ALA A 378 2.09 17.23 26.15
CA ALA A 378 2.28 18.11 25.00
C ALA A 378 2.10 17.35 23.68
N GLY A 379 1.69 18.07 22.63
CA GLY A 379 1.53 17.52 21.28
C GLY A 379 2.32 18.33 20.27
N LEU A 380 2.93 17.65 19.31
CA LEU A 380 3.63 18.24 18.17
C LEU A 380 2.89 17.85 16.90
N ASP A 381 2.41 18.83 16.13
CA ASP A 381 1.70 18.59 14.87
C ASP A 381 2.02 19.68 13.85
N LEU A 382 1.95 19.38 12.55
CA LEU A 382 2.12 20.39 11.49
C LEU A 382 0.94 21.38 11.44
N ASN A 383 -0.25 20.92 11.82
CA ASN A 383 -1.51 21.65 11.82
C ASN A 383 -2.31 21.31 13.10
N PRO A 384 -1.85 21.76 14.28
CA PRO A 384 -2.58 21.51 15.51
C PRO A 384 -3.97 22.17 15.44
N LEU A 385 -4.97 21.50 16.02
CA LEU A 385 -6.36 21.94 16.05
C LEU A 385 -6.78 22.24 17.49
N ASP A 386 -7.48 23.35 17.70
CA ASP A 386 -7.95 23.77 19.01
C ASP A 386 -9.40 23.33 19.24
N VAL A 387 -9.61 22.33 20.11
CA VAL A 387 -10.97 21.84 20.44
C VAL A 387 -11.84 22.87 21.15
N THR A 388 -11.27 23.96 21.66
CA THR A 388 -12.02 25.09 22.23
C THR A 388 -12.52 26.05 21.16
N ASP A 389 -11.95 26.03 19.95
CA ASP A 389 -12.46 26.73 18.78
C ASP A 389 -13.62 25.94 18.14
N PRO A 390 -14.84 26.51 18.07
CA PRO A 390 -15.98 25.87 17.42
C PRO A 390 -15.76 25.48 15.95
N ALA A 391 -14.88 26.17 15.21
CA ALA A 391 -14.55 25.84 13.83
C ALA A 391 -13.72 24.55 13.76
N ASP A 392 -12.68 24.42 14.58
CA ASP A 392 -11.83 23.23 14.62
C ASP A 392 -12.60 22.02 15.18
N ALA A 393 -13.42 22.22 16.21
CA ALA A 393 -14.30 21.18 16.72
C ALA A 393 -15.31 20.67 15.67
N ARG A 394 -15.82 21.55 14.79
CA ARG A 394 -16.67 21.15 13.65
C ARG A 394 -15.85 20.47 12.55
N TRP A 395 -14.62 20.92 12.29
CA TRP A 395 -13.75 20.30 11.31
C TRP A 395 -13.41 18.85 11.67
N LEU A 396 -13.02 18.60 12.93
CA LEU A 396 -12.79 17.24 13.45
C LEU A 396 -14.01 16.34 13.27
N GLN A 397 -15.21 16.87 13.50
CA GLN A 397 -16.44 16.12 13.27
C GLN A 397 -16.68 15.86 11.78
N ALA A 398 -16.43 16.82 10.90
CA ALA A 398 -16.64 16.66 9.46
C ALA A 398 -15.72 15.60 8.83
N LEU A 399 -14.62 15.24 9.49
CA LEU A 399 -13.71 14.18 9.08
C LEU A 399 -14.23 12.76 9.40
N ILE A 400 -15.33 12.64 10.14
CA ILE A 400 -15.97 11.37 10.48
C ILE A 400 -17.08 11.09 9.47
N TRP A 401 -17.05 9.89 8.90
CA TRP A 401 -17.97 9.46 7.85
C TRP A 401 -19.43 9.48 8.34
N PRO A 402 -20.42 9.67 7.44
CA PRO A 402 -21.81 9.91 7.81
C PRO A 402 -22.41 8.85 8.73
N GLU A 403 -22.10 7.57 8.50
CA GLU A 403 -22.64 6.42 9.22
C GLU A 403 -21.98 6.21 10.60
N GLN A 404 -20.85 6.86 10.88
CA GLN A 404 -20.01 6.59 12.04
C GLN A 404 -20.37 7.45 13.26
N GLU A 405 -21.67 7.50 13.62
CA GLU A 405 -22.14 8.34 14.73
C GLU A 405 -21.51 7.93 16.08
N HIS A 406 -21.20 6.64 16.26
CA HIS A 406 -20.48 6.16 17.45
C HIS A 406 -19.09 6.79 17.58
N ARG A 407 -18.34 6.96 16.47
CA ARG A 407 -17.04 7.65 16.46
C ARG A 407 -17.23 9.14 16.72
N ARG A 408 -18.29 9.74 16.18
CA ARG A 408 -18.63 11.15 16.39
C ARG A 408 -18.97 11.44 17.86
N ALA A 409 -19.72 10.57 18.51
CA ALA A 409 -20.03 10.65 19.93
C ALA A 409 -18.76 10.53 20.80
N ARG A 410 -17.87 9.58 20.47
CA ARG A 410 -16.57 9.41 21.13
C ARG A 410 -15.68 10.64 20.98
N LEU A 411 -15.56 11.17 19.76
CA LEU A 411 -14.82 12.42 19.49
C LEU A 411 -15.36 13.58 20.33
N ARG A 412 -16.68 13.79 20.38
CA ARG A 412 -17.30 14.86 21.19
C ARG A 412 -17.04 14.68 22.68
N ALA A 413 -17.02 13.44 23.19
CA ALA A 413 -16.70 13.17 24.58
C ALA A 413 -15.23 13.49 24.89
N ALA A 414 -14.31 13.00 24.07
CA ALA A 414 -12.88 13.25 24.20
C ALA A 414 -12.53 14.74 24.08
N ALA A 415 -13.15 15.44 23.13
CA ALA A 415 -12.98 16.88 22.95
C ALA A 415 -13.44 17.69 24.16
N ARG A 416 -14.50 17.26 24.87
CA ARG A 416 -14.92 17.91 26.12
C ARG A 416 -13.88 17.76 27.23
N VAL A 417 -13.24 16.60 27.33
CA VAL A 417 -12.15 16.39 28.29
C VAL A 417 -10.96 17.28 27.95
N ALA A 418 -10.52 17.28 26.69
CA ALA A 418 -9.42 18.12 26.25
C ALA A 418 -9.73 19.62 26.39
N ALA A 419 -10.95 20.07 26.10
CA ALA A 419 -11.34 21.47 26.26
C ALA A 419 -11.39 21.94 27.73
N ALA A 420 -11.60 21.01 28.68
CA ALA A 420 -11.63 21.34 30.11
C ALA A 420 -10.22 21.57 30.69
N ASP A 421 -9.20 20.91 30.14
CA ASP A 421 -7.79 21.07 30.50
C ASP A 421 -6.91 20.97 29.24
N PRO A 422 -6.86 22.04 28.41
CA PRO A 422 -6.23 21.98 27.09
C PRO A 422 -4.75 21.55 27.13
N PRO A 423 -4.33 20.60 26.26
CA PRO A 423 -2.95 20.18 26.22
C PRO A 423 -2.07 21.28 25.60
N HIS A 424 -0.76 21.25 25.88
CA HIS A 424 0.18 22.13 25.20
C HIS A 424 0.45 21.64 23.78
N LEU A 425 -0.22 22.22 22.78
CA LEU A 425 -0.01 21.89 21.37
C LEU A 425 0.96 22.87 20.72
N VAL A 426 1.98 22.33 20.05
CA VAL A 426 2.99 23.09 19.30
C VAL A 426 2.86 22.76 17.83
N ARG A 427 2.81 23.81 17.01
CA ARG A 427 2.96 23.67 15.56
C ARG A 427 4.44 23.44 15.24
N GLY A 428 4.79 22.29 14.66
CA GLY A 428 6.17 22.00 14.30
C GLY A 428 6.37 20.68 13.56
N ASP A 429 7.56 20.52 13.02
CA ASP A 429 8.03 19.31 12.36
C ASP A 429 8.60 18.33 13.39
N LEU A 430 8.23 17.06 13.22
CA LEU A 430 8.58 15.96 14.11
C LEU A 430 10.08 15.68 14.28
N VAL A 431 10.95 16.17 13.38
CA VAL A 431 12.40 16.05 13.51
C VAL A 431 13.03 17.33 14.02
N ASP A 432 12.61 18.48 13.49
CA ASP A 432 13.28 19.74 13.82
C ASP A 432 12.87 20.29 15.20
N ASP A 433 11.61 20.09 15.59
CA ASP A 433 11.03 20.75 16.77
C ASP A 433 10.89 19.81 17.98
N LEU A 434 10.90 18.49 17.76
CA LEU A 434 10.78 17.49 18.82
C LEU A 434 11.81 17.65 19.95
N PRO A 435 13.12 17.88 19.69
CA PRO A 435 14.11 17.97 20.77
C PRO A 435 13.82 19.11 21.74
N ALA A 436 13.41 20.26 21.20
CA ALA A 436 13.11 21.45 22.00
C ALA A 436 11.85 21.25 22.84
N LEU A 437 10.83 20.57 22.30
CA LEU A 437 9.62 20.26 23.06
C LEU A 437 9.86 19.18 24.12
N ALA A 438 10.61 18.13 23.78
CA ALA A 438 10.98 17.06 24.70
C ALA A 438 11.76 17.59 25.92
N ALA A 439 12.63 18.60 25.72
CA ALA A 439 13.39 19.24 26.80
C ALA A 439 12.52 20.00 27.82
N GLN A 440 11.24 20.26 27.52
CA GLN A 440 10.32 20.90 28.46
C GLN A 440 9.67 19.92 29.44
N ALA A 441 9.86 18.61 29.23
CA ALA A 441 9.33 17.59 30.13
C ALA A 441 9.93 17.72 31.54
N PRO A 442 9.12 17.63 32.62
CA PRO A 442 9.62 17.73 33.98
C PRO A 442 10.62 16.62 34.31
N ALA A 443 11.77 16.97 34.92
CA ALA A 443 12.83 16.02 35.26
C ALA A 443 12.41 14.91 36.25
N GLY A 444 11.31 15.11 36.99
CA GLY A 444 10.73 14.12 37.90
C GLY A 444 9.72 13.17 37.26
N ALA A 445 9.48 13.26 35.96
CA ALA A 445 8.53 12.44 35.23
C ALA A 445 9.22 11.65 34.11
N THR A 446 8.71 10.47 33.80
CA THR A 446 9.18 9.63 32.69
C THR A 446 8.67 10.20 31.38
N LEU A 447 9.56 10.71 30.54
CA LEU A 447 9.19 11.17 29.20
C LEU A 447 8.82 9.98 28.31
N VAL A 448 7.64 10.05 27.71
CA VAL A 448 7.13 9.09 26.72
C VAL A 448 6.80 9.85 25.45
N VAL A 449 7.57 9.61 24.40
CA VAL A 449 7.26 10.08 23.05
C VAL A 449 6.43 9.01 22.36
N PHE A 450 5.28 9.37 21.80
CA PHE A 450 4.44 8.40 21.10
C PHE A 450 3.77 8.94 19.86
N HIS A 451 3.39 8.05 18.96
CA HIS A 451 2.58 8.36 17.79
C HIS A 451 1.71 7.17 17.40
N THR A 452 0.55 7.47 16.81
CA THR A 452 -0.41 6.44 16.41
C THR A 452 -0.86 6.64 14.97
N SER A 453 -0.23 5.91 14.04
CA SER A 453 -0.49 6.00 12.58
C SER A 453 -0.26 7.38 11.99
N VAL A 454 0.97 7.89 12.11
CA VAL A 454 1.38 9.22 11.64
C VAL A 454 2.43 9.10 10.55
N LEU A 455 3.40 8.18 10.72
CA LEU A 455 4.60 8.16 9.90
C LEU A 455 4.36 7.75 8.44
N TYR A 456 3.24 7.12 8.12
CA TYR A 456 2.87 6.83 6.73
C TYR A 456 2.72 8.10 5.88
N GLN A 457 2.39 9.24 6.50
CA GLN A 457 2.26 10.56 5.87
C GLN A 457 3.60 11.28 5.72
N VAL A 458 4.65 10.77 6.38
CA VAL A 458 5.97 11.38 6.45
C VAL A 458 6.85 10.80 5.34
N PRO A 459 7.54 11.64 4.54
CA PRO A 459 8.49 11.18 3.54
C PRO A 459 9.55 10.24 4.13
N ALA A 460 9.95 9.21 3.39
CA ALA A 460 10.82 8.14 3.91
C ALA A 460 12.11 8.65 4.57
N ALA A 461 12.82 9.59 3.94
CA ALA A 461 14.04 10.18 4.51
C ALA A 461 13.79 10.89 5.85
N ARG A 462 12.67 11.60 5.96
CA ARG A 462 12.29 12.32 7.18
C ARG A 462 11.80 11.39 8.27
N ARG A 463 11.10 10.31 7.88
CA ARG A 463 10.73 9.21 8.77
C ARG A 463 11.94 8.54 9.39
N GLN A 464 12.97 8.25 8.59
CA GLN A 464 14.21 7.67 9.11
C GLN A 464 14.91 8.62 10.10
N ALA A 465 15.02 9.90 9.74
CA ALA A 465 15.60 10.91 10.63
C ALA A 465 14.87 11.02 11.97
N PHE A 466 13.54 10.90 11.98
CA PHE A 466 12.74 10.84 13.20
C PHE A 466 13.05 9.61 14.06
N ILE A 467 13.11 8.43 13.44
CA ILE A 467 13.40 7.17 14.14
C ILE A 467 14.76 7.25 14.81
N ASP A 468 15.77 7.76 14.10
CA ASP A 468 17.13 7.93 14.64
C ASP A 468 17.14 8.96 15.78
N LEU A 469 16.41 10.06 15.62
CA LEU A 469 16.28 11.10 16.64
C LEU A 469 15.62 10.56 17.92
N VAL A 470 14.44 9.96 17.83
CA VAL A 470 13.66 9.55 19.00
C VAL A 470 14.36 8.44 19.78
N ARG A 471 15.09 7.54 19.10
CA ARG A 471 15.94 6.53 19.75
C ARG A 471 17.12 7.13 20.53
N GLY A 472 17.56 8.33 20.15
CA GLY A 472 18.63 9.06 20.83
C GLY A 472 18.14 9.91 22.01
N LEU A 473 16.83 10.09 22.19
CA LEU A 473 16.28 10.87 23.29
C LEU A 473 16.29 10.05 24.61
N PRO A 474 16.49 10.69 25.77
CA PRO A 474 16.32 10.06 27.07
C PRO A 474 14.82 9.90 27.40
N ALA A 475 14.11 9.12 26.58
CA ALA A 475 12.67 8.92 26.63
C ALA A 475 12.32 7.45 26.31
N HIS A 476 11.14 7.01 26.75
CA HIS A 476 10.51 5.84 26.15
C HIS A 476 9.80 6.23 24.86
N TRP A 477 9.87 5.38 23.85
CA TRP A 477 9.22 5.57 22.56
C TRP A 477 8.17 4.50 22.31
N ILE A 478 6.90 4.92 22.23
CA ILE A 478 5.79 4.03 21.86
C ILE A 478 5.37 4.34 20.41
N ALA A 479 5.46 3.34 19.54
CA ALA A 479 4.99 3.47 18.15
C ALA A 479 3.84 2.51 17.88
N VAL A 480 2.77 3.02 17.27
CA VAL A 480 1.68 2.22 16.69
C VAL A 480 1.62 2.51 15.18
N GLU A 481 2.35 1.73 14.39
CA GLU A 481 2.52 1.97 12.95
C GLU A 481 2.37 0.69 12.13
N ASN A 482 2.04 0.86 10.85
CA ASN A 482 2.00 -0.27 9.92
C ASN A 482 3.41 -0.90 9.77
N PRO A 483 3.55 -2.23 9.64
CA PRO A 483 4.84 -2.91 9.43
C PRO A 483 5.63 -2.42 8.21
N SER A 484 4.95 -1.89 7.18
CA SER A 484 5.60 -1.30 6.01
C SER A 484 6.17 0.10 6.28
N VAL A 485 5.76 0.73 7.38
CA VAL A 485 6.16 2.09 7.79
C VAL A 485 7.35 2.03 8.73
N ILE A 486 7.28 1.15 9.74
CA ILE A 486 8.40 0.79 10.62
C ILE A 486 8.59 -0.73 10.51
N ALA A 487 9.73 -1.14 9.95
CA ALA A 487 10.07 -2.55 9.83
C ALA A 487 10.46 -3.13 11.19
N HIS A 488 9.97 -4.34 11.46
CA HIS A 488 10.37 -5.15 12.59
C HIS A 488 10.73 -6.56 12.10
N ASP A 489 11.81 -7.12 12.63
CA ASP A 489 12.22 -8.48 12.32
C ASP A 489 11.35 -9.49 13.06
N ASN A 490 11.09 -10.64 12.43
CA ASN A 490 10.45 -11.81 13.05
C ASN A 490 9.06 -11.57 13.66
N LEU A 491 8.22 -10.72 13.05
CA LEU A 491 6.82 -10.58 13.47
C LEU A 491 6.04 -11.89 13.22
N PRO A 492 5.19 -12.33 14.18
CA PRO A 492 4.28 -13.45 13.93
C PRO A 492 3.22 -13.05 12.90
N ASN A 493 2.58 -14.02 12.25
CA ASN A 493 1.50 -13.71 11.29
C ASN A 493 0.38 -12.88 11.94
N PRO A 494 -0.18 -11.88 11.23
CA PRO A 494 -1.29 -11.08 11.74
C PRO A 494 -2.57 -11.92 11.90
N PRO A 495 -3.43 -11.58 12.88
CA PRO A 495 -4.69 -12.27 13.09
C PRO A 495 -5.71 -11.87 12.02
N GLY A 496 -5.72 -12.58 10.90
CA GLY A 496 -6.65 -12.37 9.78
C GLY A 496 -6.15 -11.36 8.73
N GLU A 497 -6.99 -11.12 7.73
CA GLU A 497 -6.62 -10.37 6.50
C GLU A 497 -6.75 -8.85 6.63
N THR A 498 -7.40 -8.37 7.70
CA THR A 498 -7.55 -6.93 7.93
C THR A 498 -6.21 -6.27 8.23
N LEU A 499 -6.07 -4.99 7.90
CA LEU A 499 -4.85 -4.24 8.18
C LEU A 499 -4.57 -4.13 9.68
N HIS A 500 -3.35 -4.48 10.07
CA HIS A 500 -2.84 -4.37 11.43
C HIS A 500 -1.61 -3.48 11.48
N ASN A 501 -1.56 -2.61 12.49
CA ASN A 501 -0.37 -1.93 12.94
C ASN A 501 0.38 -2.78 13.96
N VAL A 502 1.63 -2.44 14.24
CA VAL A 502 2.42 -3.01 15.33
C VAL A 502 2.49 -1.97 16.44
N LEU A 503 2.10 -2.37 17.65
CA LEU A 503 2.44 -1.67 18.88
C LEU A 503 3.87 -2.08 19.27
N SER A 504 4.74 -1.11 19.47
CA SER A 504 6.11 -1.34 19.93
C SER A 504 6.52 -0.36 21.03
N LEU A 505 7.46 -0.78 21.87
CA LEU A 505 8.10 0.03 22.91
C LEU A 505 9.61 0.00 22.69
N ASP A 506 10.23 1.17 22.55
CA ASP A 506 11.67 1.34 22.35
C ASP A 506 12.19 0.52 21.15
N GLY A 507 11.38 0.43 20.10
CA GLY A 507 11.65 -0.36 18.89
C GLY A 507 11.38 -1.86 19.03
N LYS A 508 11.07 -2.37 20.23
CA LYS A 508 10.69 -3.77 20.44
C LYS A 508 9.20 -3.98 20.09
N PRO A 509 8.88 -4.84 19.12
CA PRO A 509 7.49 -5.15 18.77
C PRO A 509 6.80 -5.92 19.93
N LEU A 510 5.58 -5.53 20.30
CA LEU A 510 4.84 -6.09 21.43
C LEU A 510 3.52 -6.77 21.03
N ALA A 511 2.78 -6.18 20.10
CA ALA A 511 1.46 -6.67 19.71
C ALA A 511 1.03 -6.23 18.31
N TRP A 512 0.14 -7.00 17.71
CA TRP A 512 -0.71 -6.55 16.59
C TRP A 512 -1.81 -5.63 17.13
N ALA A 513 -2.03 -4.51 16.46
CA ALA A 513 -2.98 -3.47 16.86
C ALA A 513 -3.87 -3.05 15.70
N ARG A 514 -5.18 -2.93 15.94
CA ARG A 514 -6.12 -2.42 14.94
C ARG A 514 -6.01 -0.90 14.81
N ALA A 515 -6.12 -0.38 13.59
CA ALA A 515 -5.84 1.02 13.28
C ALA A 515 -6.74 2.03 14.02
N HIS A 516 -7.91 1.63 14.51
CA HIS A 516 -8.85 2.49 15.23
C HIS A 516 -8.92 2.22 16.74
N GLY A 517 -8.09 1.32 17.27
CA GLY A 517 -8.01 1.06 18.72
C GLY A 517 -8.92 -0.06 19.24
N ASP A 518 -9.62 -0.77 18.36
CA ASP A 518 -10.65 -1.75 18.69
C ASP A 518 -10.11 -3.13 19.12
N ALA A 519 -8.87 -3.48 18.77
CA ALA A 519 -8.25 -4.72 19.25
C ALA A 519 -6.71 -4.66 19.33
N LEU A 520 -6.17 -5.47 20.25
CA LEU A 520 -4.76 -5.69 20.50
C LEU A 520 -4.48 -7.19 20.74
N THR A 521 -3.50 -7.75 20.02
CA THR A 521 -3.07 -9.16 20.15
C THR A 521 -1.58 -9.24 20.43
N TRP A 522 -1.20 -9.60 21.65
CA TRP A 522 0.19 -9.68 22.11
C TRP A 522 0.94 -10.85 21.51
N PHE A 523 2.25 -10.66 21.27
CA PHE A 523 3.11 -11.67 20.64
C PHE A 523 3.53 -12.82 21.56
N GLY A 524 3.35 -12.69 22.87
CA GLY A 524 3.73 -13.71 23.86
C GLY A 524 5.06 -13.42 24.55
#